data_AF-A0A936CHV4-F1
#
_entry.id   AF-A0A936CHV4-F1
#
_cell.length_a   1.000
_cell.length_b   1.000
_cell.length_c   1.000
_cell.angle_alpha   90.00
_cell.angle_beta   90.00
_cell.angle_gamma   90.00
#
_symmetry.space_group_name_H-M   'P 1'
#
loop_
_entity.id
_entity.type
_entity.pdbx_description
1 polymer ?
#
loop_
_entity_poly.entity_id
_entity_poly.type
_entity_poly.pdbx_seq_one_letter_code
_entity_poly.pdbx_strand_id
1 'polypeptide(L)'
;MALQIRDIDGPLGAEVSGLDPDRPMSAAELAAVNEAFLRRLVLRFRGMPMTPQQLCGFSRQFGELQPHIAKKYRHPEAEEVVLMINQDAQGNFDKVGAERGVGWHSDLAYDWCPAKATLLHAVAIPDRGGNTSFANMYLAWETMPEDLKRRVNCKFAAYCNGGRQGLNQGITPDPRTAWPTWSTR
;
A
#
# COMPACT_ATOMS: atom_id res chain seq x y z
N MET A 1 -21.70 9.70 -13.29
CA MET A 1 -22.23 10.14 -11.98
C MET A 1 -21.26 11.15 -11.37
N ALA A 2 -21.66 11.95 -10.39
CA ALA A 2 -20.75 12.89 -9.73
C ALA A 2 -19.86 12.15 -8.70
N LEU A 3 -18.62 12.61 -8.52
CA LEU A 3 -17.72 12.12 -7.47
C LEU A 3 -18.38 12.24 -6.09
N GLN A 4 -18.30 11.18 -5.30
CA GLN A 4 -18.76 11.13 -3.91
C GLN A 4 -17.69 10.49 -3.03
N ILE A 5 -17.40 11.12 -1.89
CA ILE A 5 -16.45 10.63 -0.89
C ILE A 5 -17.19 10.59 0.45
N ARG A 6 -17.25 9.42 1.08
CA ARG A 6 -17.95 9.21 2.36
C ARG A 6 -17.01 8.56 3.36
N ASP A 7 -16.84 9.18 4.52
CA ASP A 7 -16.02 8.59 5.57
C ASP A 7 -16.63 7.29 6.07
N ILE A 8 -15.77 6.30 6.32
CA ILE A 8 -16.15 5.08 7.02
C ILE A 8 -16.06 5.36 8.52
N ASP A 9 -17.02 4.87 9.29
CA ASP A 9 -16.99 4.99 10.75
C ASP A 9 -15.80 4.20 11.31
N GLY A 10 -14.79 4.93 11.78
CA GLY A 10 -13.52 4.36 12.21
C GLY A 10 -12.34 5.35 12.15
N PRO A 11 -11.18 4.95 12.70
CA PRO A 11 -10.01 5.81 12.83
C PRO A 11 -9.32 6.14 11.49
N LEU A 12 -9.71 5.46 10.41
CA LEU A 12 -9.23 5.64 9.05
C LEU A 12 -10.30 5.11 8.08
N GLY A 13 -10.17 5.43 6.80
CA GLY A 13 -11.03 4.87 5.76
C GLY A 13 -12.07 5.86 5.23
N ALA A 14 -12.17 5.94 3.91
CA ALA A 14 -13.31 6.53 3.22
C ALA A 14 -13.67 5.71 1.98
N GLU A 15 -14.93 5.73 1.61
CA GLU A 15 -15.45 5.17 0.36
C GLU A 15 -15.51 6.25 -0.72
N VAL A 16 -15.01 5.92 -1.91
CA VAL A 16 -15.03 6.78 -3.10
C VAL A 16 -15.88 6.12 -4.19
N SER A 17 -16.79 6.89 -4.79
CA SER A 17 -17.66 6.42 -5.87
C SER A 17 -17.95 7.53 -6.88
N GLY A 18 -18.53 7.17 -8.02
CA GLY A 18 -18.85 8.12 -9.10
C GLY A 18 -17.68 8.45 -10.03
N LEU A 19 -16.55 7.77 -9.87
CA LEU A 19 -15.46 7.76 -10.85
C LEU A 19 -15.75 6.78 -11.99
N ASP A 20 -15.03 6.96 -13.08
CA ASP A 20 -15.11 6.14 -14.29
C ASP A 20 -13.71 5.54 -14.56
N PRO A 21 -13.57 4.20 -14.59
CA PRO A 21 -12.28 3.55 -14.81
C PRO A 21 -11.72 3.74 -16.23
N ASP A 22 -12.55 4.13 -17.20
CA ASP A 22 -12.15 4.27 -18.59
C ASP A 22 -11.56 5.66 -18.93
N ARG A 23 -11.57 6.60 -17.98
CA ARG A 23 -11.00 7.94 -18.16
C ARG A 23 -10.11 8.36 -16.99
N PRO A 24 -9.12 9.24 -17.23
CA PRO A 24 -8.42 9.90 -16.15
C PRO A 24 -9.38 10.78 -15.34
N MET A 25 -9.08 10.93 -14.04
CA MET A 25 -9.71 11.93 -13.19
C MET A 25 -9.33 13.32 -13.70
N SER A 26 -10.30 14.23 -13.68
CA SER A 26 -10.02 15.66 -13.81
C SER A 26 -9.14 16.13 -12.65
N ALA A 27 -8.49 17.29 -12.83
CA ALA A 27 -7.65 17.88 -11.77
C ALA A 27 -8.41 18.09 -10.45
N ALA A 28 -9.69 18.49 -10.52
CA ALA A 28 -10.52 18.69 -9.34
C ALA A 28 -10.88 17.35 -8.66
N GLU A 29 -11.21 16.31 -9.43
CA GLU A 29 -11.47 14.97 -8.89
C GLU A 29 -10.21 14.41 -8.21
N LEU A 30 -9.05 14.50 -8.86
CA LEU A 30 -7.79 14.02 -8.32
C LEU A 30 -7.38 14.77 -7.04
N ALA A 31 -7.55 16.09 -7.00
CA ALA A 31 -7.27 16.89 -5.81
C ALA A 31 -8.15 16.47 -4.63
N ALA A 32 -9.46 16.32 -4.85
CA ALA A 32 -10.40 15.88 -3.81
C ALA A 32 -10.10 14.45 -3.31
N VAL A 33 -9.77 13.54 -4.21
CA VAL A 33 -9.37 12.16 -3.86
C VAL A 33 -8.05 12.16 -3.08
N ASN A 34 -7.06 12.95 -3.49
CA ASN A 34 -5.78 13.03 -2.79
C ASN A 34 -5.92 13.66 -1.40
N GLU A 35 -6.73 14.70 -1.24
CA GLU A 35 -7.05 15.27 0.08
C GLU A 35 -7.72 14.23 0.99
N ALA A 36 -8.71 13.50 0.47
CA ALA A 36 -9.35 12.42 1.20
C ALA A 36 -8.37 11.30 1.57
N PHE A 37 -7.45 10.93 0.67
CA PHE A 37 -6.41 9.93 0.92
C PHE A 37 -5.48 10.37 2.05
N LEU A 38 -4.99 11.60 2.04
CA LEU A 38 -4.13 12.13 3.09
C LEU A 38 -4.85 12.23 4.45
N ARG A 39 -6.14 12.59 4.45
CA ARG A 39 -6.95 12.70 5.67
C ARG A 39 -7.39 11.35 6.24
N ARG A 40 -7.73 10.39 5.38
CA ARG A 40 -8.37 9.13 5.78
C ARG A 40 -7.48 7.91 5.62
N LEU A 41 -6.27 8.06 5.07
CA LEU A 41 -5.18 7.08 4.94
C LEU A 41 -5.48 5.86 4.04
N VAL A 42 -6.74 5.45 3.93
CA VAL A 42 -7.20 4.33 3.10
C VAL A 42 -8.45 4.76 2.37
N LEU A 43 -8.48 4.53 1.06
CA LEU A 43 -9.66 4.77 0.23
C LEU A 43 -10.17 3.46 -0.37
N ARG A 44 -11.47 3.23 -0.28
CA ARG A 44 -12.18 2.12 -0.95
C ARG A 44 -12.93 2.66 -2.15
N PHE A 45 -12.44 2.39 -3.35
CA PHE A 45 -13.12 2.75 -4.59
C PHE A 45 -14.20 1.73 -4.94
N ARG A 46 -15.41 2.18 -5.27
CA ARG A 46 -16.57 1.32 -5.60
C ARG A 46 -16.96 1.45 -7.07
N GLY A 47 -17.38 0.34 -7.66
CA GLY A 47 -17.85 0.31 -9.04
C GLY A 47 -16.73 0.54 -10.07
N MET A 48 -15.51 0.10 -9.76
CA MET A 48 -14.31 0.32 -10.57
C MET A 48 -13.71 -1.01 -11.04
N PRO A 49 -14.43 -1.84 -11.83
CA PRO A 49 -13.80 -3.00 -12.46
C PRO A 49 -12.74 -2.50 -13.46
N MET A 50 -11.50 -2.96 -13.31
CA MET A 50 -10.38 -2.56 -14.16
C MET A 50 -9.65 -3.75 -14.76
N THR A 51 -9.21 -3.62 -16.01
CA THR A 51 -8.13 -4.44 -16.56
C THR A 51 -6.80 -4.09 -15.87
N PRO A 52 -5.77 -4.95 -15.95
CA PRO A 52 -4.44 -4.64 -15.42
C PRO A 52 -3.87 -3.32 -15.96
N GLN A 53 -4.07 -3.02 -17.24
CA GLN A 53 -3.59 -1.79 -17.87
C GLN A 53 -4.35 -0.55 -17.37
N GLN A 54 -5.67 -0.68 -17.16
CA GLN A 54 -6.47 0.37 -16.55
C GLN A 54 -6.05 0.63 -15.11
N LEU A 55 -5.74 -0.42 -14.33
CA LEU A 55 -5.22 -0.29 -12.97
C LEU A 55 -3.88 0.46 -12.96
N CYS A 56 -2.97 0.16 -13.91
CA CYS A 56 -1.73 0.94 -14.06
C CYS A 56 -2.03 2.40 -14.40
N GLY A 57 -2.91 2.66 -15.37
CA GLY A 57 -3.31 4.02 -15.76
C GLY A 57 -3.91 4.82 -14.61
N PHE A 58 -4.80 4.20 -13.83
CA PHE A 58 -5.39 4.78 -12.62
C PHE A 58 -4.32 5.08 -11.57
N SER A 59 -3.45 4.11 -11.27
CA SER A 59 -2.39 4.24 -10.27
C SER A 59 -1.38 5.33 -10.61
N ARG A 60 -1.05 5.53 -11.89
CA ARG A 60 -0.12 6.58 -12.35
C ARG A 60 -0.58 8.01 -12.02
N GLN A 61 -1.88 8.21 -11.77
CA GLN A 61 -2.39 9.52 -11.34
C GLN A 61 -1.98 9.89 -9.90
N PHE A 62 -1.51 8.92 -9.11
CA PHE A 62 -1.03 9.13 -7.74
C PHE A 62 0.50 9.25 -7.63
N GLY A 63 1.24 8.89 -8.68
CA GLY A 63 2.71 8.95 -8.73
C GLY A 63 3.31 7.93 -9.70
N GLU A 64 4.64 7.85 -9.71
CA GLU A 64 5.37 6.85 -10.48
C GLU A 64 5.10 5.43 -9.95
N LEU A 65 4.98 4.46 -10.85
CA LEU A 65 4.77 3.07 -10.48
C LEU A 65 6.11 2.38 -10.22
N GLN A 66 6.18 1.62 -9.13
CA GLN A 66 7.33 0.81 -8.78
C GLN A 66 7.04 -0.68 -9.08
N PRO A 67 7.67 -1.29 -10.11
CA PRO A 67 7.49 -2.70 -10.38
C PRO A 67 8.02 -3.57 -9.25
N HIS A 68 7.33 -4.68 -8.95
CA HIS A 68 7.76 -5.59 -7.89
C HIS A 68 9.10 -6.25 -8.19
N ILE A 69 9.97 -6.35 -7.18
CA ILE A 69 11.35 -6.88 -7.33
C ILE A 69 11.39 -8.32 -7.85
N ALA A 70 10.47 -9.16 -7.40
CA ALA A 70 10.35 -10.55 -7.85
C ALA A 70 9.49 -10.62 -9.12
N LYS A 71 10.15 -10.75 -10.28
CA LYS A 71 9.50 -10.80 -11.60
C LYS A 71 8.41 -11.87 -11.73
N LYS A 72 8.57 -13.01 -11.04
CA LYS A 72 7.60 -14.12 -11.04
C LYS A 72 6.20 -13.75 -10.52
N TYR A 73 6.07 -12.64 -9.80
CA TYR A 73 4.78 -12.18 -9.29
C TYR A 73 4.16 -11.05 -10.12
N ARG A 74 4.84 -10.60 -11.19
CA ARG A 74 4.32 -9.55 -12.07
C ARG A 74 3.26 -10.12 -13.01
N HIS A 75 2.25 -9.33 -13.31
CA HIS A 75 1.26 -9.68 -14.32
C HIS A 75 1.94 -9.74 -15.70
N PRO A 76 1.66 -10.76 -16.54
CA PRO A 76 2.36 -10.95 -17.82
C PRO A 76 2.15 -9.79 -18.81
N GLU A 77 0.99 -9.14 -18.75
CA GLU A 77 0.61 -8.05 -19.67
C GLU A 77 0.75 -6.64 -19.07
N ALA A 78 1.14 -6.54 -17.79
CA ALA A 78 1.26 -5.28 -17.06
C ALA A 78 2.26 -5.45 -15.92
N GLU A 79 3.55 -5.25 -16.19
CA GLU A 79 4.61 -5.67 -15.27
C GLU A 79 4.63 -4.93 -13.93
N GLU A 80 3.99 -3.76 -13.86
CA GLU A 80 3.81 -2.99 -12.63
C GLU A 80 2.71 -3.55 -11.73
N VAL A 81 1.84 -4.42 -12.24
CA VAL A 81 0.80 -5.10 -11.46
C VAL A 81 1.37 -6.35 -10.82
N VAL A 82 1.17 -6.47 -9.51
CA VAL A 82 1.53 -7.67 -8.75
C VAL A 82 0.33 -8.58 -8.61
N LEU A 83 0.49 -9.84 -9.02
CA LEU A 83 -0.49 -10.89 -8.78
C LEU A 83 -0.43 -11.33 -7.32
N MET A 84 -1.53 -11.09 -6.59
CA MET A 84 -1.79 -11.63 -5.26
C MET A 84 -2.81 -12.77 -5.39
N ILE A 85 -2.31 -13.98 -5.66
CA ILE A 85 -3.13 -15.16 -5.93
C ILE A 85 -2.78 -16.28 -4.93
N ASN A 86 -3.79 -17.07 -4.58
CA ASN A 86 -3.70 -18.24 -3.70
C ASN A 86 -4.03 -19.54 -4.46
N GLN A 87 -3.89 -19.52 -5.78
CA GLN A 87 -4.09 -20.66 -6.67
C GLN A 87 -2.86 -20.86 -7.56
N ASP A 88 -2.52 -22.11 -7.82
CA ASP A 88 -1.49 -22.48 -8.79
C ASP A 88 -2.03 -22.41 -10.24
N ALA A 89 -1.16 -22.70 -11.22
CA ALA A 89 -1.53 -22.68 -12.64
C ALA A 89 -2.57 -23.75 -13.02
N GLN A 90 -2.80 -24.74 -12.17
CA GLN A 90 -3.78 -25.82 -12.34
C GLN A 90 -5.09 -25.52 -11.59
N GLY A 91 -5.17 -24.38 -10.88
CA GLY A 91 -6.32 -23.96 -10.09
C GLY A 91 -6.41 -24.58 -8.69
N ASN A 92 -5.40 -25.33 -8.25
CA ASN A 92 -5.36 -25.86 -6.88
C ASN A 92 -4.93 -24.77 -5.91
N PHE A 93 -5.27 -24.94 -4.63
CA PHE A 93 -4.86 -24.03 -3.57
C PHE A 93 -3.33 -23.98 -3.42
N ASP A 94 -2.75 -22.80 -3.60
CA ASP A 94 -1.34 -22.51 -3.34
C ASP A 94 -1.20 -21.85 -1.96
N LYS A 95 -0.71 -22.64 -1.01
CA LYS A 95 -0.42 -22.19 0.36
C LYS A 95 0.63 -21.08 0.40
N VAL A 96 1.67 -21.16 -0.44
CA VAL A 96 2.75 -20.17 -0.46
C VAL A 96 2.21 -18.83 -0.96
N GLY A 97 1.39 -18.86 -2.02
CA GLY A 97 0.65 -17.70 -2.51
C GLY A 97 -0.26 -17.08 -1.45
N ALA A 98 -1.00 -17.92 -0.71
CA ALA A 98 -1.93 -17.50 0.33
C ALA A 98 -1.27 -16.83 1.55
N GLU A 99 -0.02 -17.18 1.85
CA GLU A 99 0.74 -16.61 2.98
C GLU A 99 1.42 -15.28 2.66
N ARG A 100 1.33 -14.79 1.42
CA ARG A 100 1.91 -13.49 1.02
C ARG A 100 1.13 -12.32 1.63
N GLY A 101 1.87 -11.36 2.20
CA GLY A 101 1.29 -10.19 2.85
C GLY A 101 0.66 -10.47 4.22
N VAL A 102 0.90 -11.66 4.80
CA VAL A 102 0.43 -12.00 6.14
C VAL A 102 1.32 -11.33 7.19
N GLY A 103 0.67 -10.70 8.18
CA GLY A 103 1.32 -9.94 9.26
C GLY A 103 1.27 -8.43 9.03
N TRP A 104 1.41 -7.65 10.11
CA TRP A 104 1.45 -6.20 10.01
C TRP A 104 2.73 -5.72 9.32
N HIS A 105 2.58 -4.96 8.24
CA HIS A 105 3.69 -4.43 7.46
C HIS A 105 3.29 -3.12 6.76
N SER A 106 4.29 -2.44 6.22
CA SER A 106 4.13 -1.36 5.22
C SER A 106 4.95 -1.76 4.00
N ASP A 107 4.36 -1.66 2.82
CA ASP A 107 5.03 -2.06 1.58
C ASP A 107 6.29 -1.23 1.34
N LEU A 108 7.34 -1.91 0.87
CA LEU A 108 8.64 -1.32 0.57
C LEU A 108 9.26 -0.49 1.72
N ALA A 109 8.91 -0.76 2.98
CA ALA A 109 9.51 -0.06 4.12
C ALA A 109 11.04 -0.26 4.25
N TYR A 110 11.60 -1.26 3.56
CA TYR A 110 13.04 -1.50 3.45
C TYR A 110 13.71 -0.69 2.32
N ASP A 111 12.93 -0.06 1.45
CA ASP A 111 13.47 0.76 0.37
C ASP A 111 13.91 2.12 0.93
N TRP A 112 14.89 2.72 0.25
CA TRP A 112 15.36 4.06 0.57
C TRP A 112 14.26 5.12 0.39
N CYS A 113 13.43 4.94 -0.63
CA CYS A 113 12.22 5.72 -0.85
C CYS A 113 11.01 4.78 -0.73
N PRO A 114 10.43 4.65 0.48
CA PRO A 114 9.29 3.76 0.69
C PRO A 114 8.09 4.14 -0.20
N ALA A 115 7.21 3.17 -0.43
CA ALA A 115 6.02 3.38 -1.22
C ALA A 115 5.12 4.49 -0.61
N LYS A 116 4.74 5.47 -1.44
CA LYS A 116 3.74 6.49 -1.06
C LYS A 116 2.36 5.86 -0.83
N ALA A 117 1.97 4.93 -1.69
CA ALA A 117 0.66 4.28 -1.67
C ALA A 117 0.72 2.90 -2.35
N THR A 118 -0.14 1.99 -1.90
CA THR A 118 -0.40 0.70 -2.54
C THR A 118 -1.85 0.69 -3.02
N LEU A 119 -2.06 0.32 -4.28
CA LEU A 119 -3.39 0.11 -4.85
C LEU A 119 -3.64 -1.38 -5.01
N LEU A 120 -4.77 -1.86 -4.47
CA LEU A 120 -5.19 -3.26 -4.54
C LEU A 120 -6.54 -3.35 -5.22
N HIS A 121 -6.62 -4.12 -6.30
CA HIS A 121 -7.84 -4.37 -7.05
C HIS A 121 -8.30 -5.82 -6.84
N ALA A 122 -9.50 -5.98 -6.28
CA ALA A 122 -10.08 -7.28 -5.97
C ALA A 122 -10.68 -7.91 -7.25
N VAL A 123 -10.12 -9.03 -7.69
CA VAL A 123 -10.55 -9.76 -8.91
C VAL A 123 -11.44 -10.94 -8.54
N ALA A 124 -10.98 -11.80 -7.63
CA ALA A 124 -11.73 -12.92 -7.07
C ALA A 124 -11.51 -12.93 -5.56
N ILE A 125 -12.60 -12.99 -4.80
CA ILE A 125 -12.60 -12.95 -3.33
C ILE A 125 -13.37 -14.16 -2.79
N PRO A 126 -12.97 -14.74 -1.65
CA PRO A 126 -13.72 -15.83 -1.04
C PRO A 126 -15.04 -15.31 -0.45
N ASP A 127 -16.05 -16.18 -0.37
CA ASP A 127 -17.35 -15.85 0.24
C ASP A 127 -17.23 -15.50 1.73
N ARG A 128 -16.16 -15.97 2.40
CA ARG A 128 -15.86 -15.73 3.81
C ARG A 128 -14.36 -15.60 4.03
N GLY A 129 -13.96 -14.65 4.86
CA GLY A 129 -12.56 -14.40 5.19
C GLY A 129 -11.83 -13.58 4.12
N GLY A 130 -10.50 -13.60 4.13
CA GLY A 130 -9.69 -12.80 3.20
C GLY A 130 -9.70 -11.30 3.50
N ASN A 131 -10.07 -10.90 4.71
CA ASN A 131 -10.12 -9.49 5.11
C ASN A 131 -8.71 -8.89 5.16
N THR A 132 -8.55 -7.69 4.60
CA THR A 132 -7.36 -6.86 4.81
C THR A 132 -7.62 -5.92 5.99
N SER A 133 -6.74 -5.95 6.99
CA SER A 133 -6.80 -5.02 8.14
C SER A 133 -5.81 -3.89 7.95
N PHE A 134 -6.19 -2.68 8.39
CA PHE A 134 -5.36 -1.48 8.34
C PHE A 134 -5.23 -0.88 9.74
N ALA A 135 -4.10 -0.23 10.02
CA ALA A 135 -3.83 0.45 11.29
C ALA A 135 -3.46 1.91 11.04
N ASN A 136 -4.02 2.83 11.85
CA ASN A 136 -3.69 4.25 11.78
C ASN A 136 -2.45 4.52 12.66
N MET A 137 -1.30 4.69 12.01
CA MET A 137 -0.04 4.94 12.71
C MET A 137 0.06 6.37 13.30
N TYR A 138 -0.68 7.34 12.75
CA TYR A 138 -0.78 8.68 13.35
C TYR A 138 -1.53 8.61 14.68
N LEU A 139 -2.70 7.98 14.68
CA LEU A 139 -3.48 7.81 15.91
C LEU A 139 -2.72 6.96 16.94
N ALA A 140 -2.05 5.89 16.49
CA ALA A 140 -1.22 5.07 17.37
C ALA A 140 -0.11 5.89 18.05
N TRP A 141 0.52 6.83 17.34
CA TRP A 141 1.48 7.77 17.91
C TRP A 141 0.79 8.74 18.87
N GLU A 142 -0.29 9.39 18.46
CA GLU A 142 -1.01 10.38 19.25
C GLU A 142 -1.45 9.82 20.60
N THR A 143 -2.01 8.61 20.61
CA THR A 143 -2.53 7.93 21.82
C THR A 143 -1.48 7.13 22.58
N MET A 144 -0.23 7.10 22.11
CA MET A 144 0.85 6.35 22.78
C MET A 144 1.11 6.90 24.19
N PRO A 145 1.26 6.06 25.22
CA PRO A 145 1.67 6.49 26.56
C PRO A 145 2.95 7.35 26.50
N GLU A 146 2.94 8.45 27.24
CA GLU A 146 3.97 9.50 27.11
C GLU A 146 5.38 9.00 27.47
N ASP A 147 5.50 8.08 28.42
CA ASP A 147 6.77 7.43 28.76
C ASP A 147 7.32 6.60 27.59
N LEU A 148 6.46 5.86 26.89
CA LEU A 148 6.85 5.10 25.71
C LEU A 148 7.19 6.03 24.54
N LYS A 149 6.36 7.06 24.30
CA LYS A 149 6.60 8.07 23.27
C LYS A 149 7.97 8.71 23.44
N ARG A 150 8.35 9.12 24.66
CA ARG A 150 9.70 9.63 24.97
C ARG A 150 10.81 8.62 24.69
N ARG A 151 10.60 7.33 24.96
CA ARG A 151 11.61 6.29 24.74
C ARG A 151 11.88 6.03 23.25
N VAL A 152 10.84 6.10 22.42
CA VAL A 152 10.94 5.80 20.97
C VAL A 152 11.18 7.05 20.11
N ASN A 153 10.91 8.25 20.63
CA ASN A 153 11.16 9.48 19.90
C ASN A 153 12.65 9.61 19.52
N CYS A 154 12.92 10.11 18.31
CA CYS A 154 14.25 10.22 17.73
C CYS A 154 15.03 8.88 17.66
N LYS A 155 14.34 7.73 17.71
CA LYS A 155 14.94 6.43 17.40
C LYS A 155 14.75 6.11 15.93
N PHE A 156 15.70 5.35 15.41
CA PHE A 156 15.68 4.85 14.05
C PHE A 156 15.46 3.34 14.08
N ALA A 157 14.66 2.84 13.15
CA ALA A 157 14.46 1.42 12.91
C ALA A 157 15.07 1.06 11.56
N ALA A 158 15.74 -0.08 11.51
CA ALA A 158 16.24 -0.64 10.26
C ALA A 158 15.25 -1.67 9.72
N TYR A 159 14.93 -1.54 8.43
CA TYR A 159 14.04 -2.45 7.72
C TYR A 159 14.85 -3.17 6.64
N CYS A 160 14.76 -4.50 6.62
CA CYS A 160 15.42 -5.32 5.61
C CYS A 160 14.39 -6.18 4.90
N ASN A 161 14.57 -6.34 3.58
CA ASN A 161 13.81 -7.33 2.84
C ASN A 161 14.11 -8.74 3.39
N GLY A 162 13.08 -9.58 3.55
CA GLY A 162 13.19 -10.88 4.23
C GLY A 162 13.18 -10.80 5.77
N GLY A 163 12.95 -9.61 6.35
CA GLY A 163 12.77 -9.42 7.78
C GLY A 163 14.02 -9.75 8.60
N ARG A 164 13.84 -10.49 9.70
CA ARG A 164 14.91 -10.79 10.67
C ARG A 164 16.07 -11.58 10.08
N GLN A 165 15.81 -12.40 9.05
CA GLN A 165 16.87 -13.12 8.34
C GLN A 165 17.74 -12.18 7.50
N GLY A 166 17.14 -11.15 6.89
CA GLY A 166 17.88 -10.11 6.16
C GLY A 166 18.80 -9.29 7.08
N LEU A 167 18.34 -8.97 8.30
CA LEU A 167 19.17 -8.25 9.29
C LEU A 167 20.45 -8.99 9.67
N ASN A 168 20.44 -10.32 9.67
CA ASN A 168 21.63 -11.12 9.99
C ASN A 168 22.72 -11.02 8.91
N GLN A 169 22.40 -10.52 7.72
CA GLN A 169 23.35 -10.28 6.64
C GLN A 169 23.99 -8.88 6.71
N GLY A 170 23.62 -8.06 7.72
CA GLY A 170 24.05 -6.68 7.87
C GLY A 170 23.18 -5.69 7.09
N ILE A 171 23.17 -4.43 7.52
CA ILE A 171 22.48 -3.32 6.84
C ILE A 171 23.55 -2.48 6.17
N THR A 172 23.50 -2.36 4.84
CA THR A 172 24.48 -1.62 4.06
C THR A 172 23.77 -0.66 3.09
N PRO A 173 24.11 0.64 3.09
CA PRO A 173 25.06 1.31 3.99
C PRO A 173 24.55 1.37 5.43
N ASP A 174 25.44 1.60 6.40
CA ASP A 174 25.04 1.77 7.80
C ASP A 174 24.11 3.00 7.90
N PRO A 175 22.85 2.82 8.32
CA PRO A 175 21.89 3.92 8.41
C PRO A 175 22.34 5.02 9.38
N ARG A 176 23.26 4.73 10.32
CA ARG A 176 23.81 5.71 11.26
C ARG A 176 24.80 6.68 10.62
N THR A 177 25.37 6.35 9.46
CA THR A 177 26.43 7.14 8.82
C THR A 177 26.06 7.65 7.43
N ALA A 178 24.94 7.23 6.87
CA ALA A 178 24.56 7.51 5.49
C ALA A 178 23.17 8.12 5.31
N TRP A 179 22.54 8.64 6.37
CA TRP A 179 21.18 9.20 6.26
C TRP A 179 21.12 10.40 5.30
N PRO A 180 20.08 10.53 4.46
CA PRO A 180 19.91 11.76 3.70
C PRO A 180 19.50 12.86 4.68
N THR A 181 19.96 14.08 4.44
CA THR A 181 19.29 15.25 4.99
C THR A 181 17.90 15.29 4.36
N TRP A 182 16.87 14.86 5.11
CA TRP A 182 15.49 15.08 4.71
C TRP A 182 15.29 16.59 4.64
N SER A 183 15.38 17.15 3.44
CA SER A 183 15.01 18.54 3.19
C SER A 183 13.52 18.61 3.43
N THR A 184 13.13 19.31 4.49
CA THR A 184 11.74 19.74 4.73
C THR A 184 11.37 20.69 3.58
N ARG A 185 10.88 20.15 2.47
CA ARG A 185 10.16 20.91 1.44
C ARG A 185 8.69 20.57 1.56
#